data_AF-A0A8I0C7U6-F1
#
_entry.id   AF-A0A8I0C7U6-F1
#
_cell.length_a   1.000
_cell.length_b   1.000
_cell.length_c   1.000
_cell.angle_alpha   90.00
_cell.angle_beta   90.00
_cell.angle_gamma   90.00
#
_symmetry.space_group_name_H-M   'P 1'
#
loop_
_entity.id
_entity.type
_entity.pdbx_description
1 polymer ?
#
loop_
_entity_poly.entity_id
_entity_poly.type
_entity_poly.pdbx_seq_one_letter_code
_entity_poly.pdbx_strand_id
1 'polypeptide(L)'
;MHPALKRLIEANAELTKAQQALESAQDQRRACALQLSEIEDEAERWQAALFAYAKFGKGLSLQLAEAATGLPGRRAQSTFLVRAGRKEHQPKGHGGGSVQPAEPMTEWPAPDALERELIRSHIAHGQAYWIDKGLGWGNVRIALEPEVAEEYLVNPTGAMARQAGLSREDFVEWLSSEGSIRCEGVTLSGARCKAGVVGVSSQLPVKAWKEAKARGGYCGRHGG
;
A
#
# COMPACT_ATOMS: atom_id res chain seq x y z
N MET A 1 0.57 -49.90 -8.63
CA MET A 1 0.43 -48.43 -8.53
C MET A 1 1.18 -47.79 -9.68
N HIS A 2 0.55 -46.92 -10.46
CA HIS A 2 1.18 -46.29 -11.63
C HIS A 2 2.37 -45.39 -11.19
N PRO A 3 3.54 -45.44 -11.85
CA PRO A 3 4.72 -44.66 -11.44
C PRO A 3 4.48 -43.15 -11.33
N ALA A 4 3.62 -42.59 -12.18
CA ALA A 4 3.25 -41.17 -12.09
C ALA A 4 2.43 -40.85 -10.83
N LEU A 5 1.54 -41.77 -10.41
CA LEU A 5 0.75 -41.60 -9.19
C LEU A 5 1.64 -41.62 -7.94
N LYS A 6 2.68 -42.47 -7.93
CA LYS A 6 3.68 -42.50 -6.86
C LYS A 6 4.39 -41.16 -6.70
N ARG A 7 4.86 -40.57 -7.81
CA ARG A 7 5.55 -39.26 -7.80
C ARG A 7 4.65 -38.13 -7.32
N LEU A 8 3.37 -38.15 -7.70
CA LEU A 8 2.40 -37.14 -7.25
C LEU A 8 2.15 -37.23 -5.73
N ILE A 9 2.05 -38.44 -5.19
CA ILE A 9 1.88 -38.65 -3.74
C ILE A 9 3.13 -38.15 -2.99
N GLU A 10 4.32 -38.48 -3.48
CA GLU A 10 5.60 -38.03 -2.89
C GLU A 10 5.73 -36.49 -2.95
N ALA A 11 5.42 -35.88 -4.10
CA ALA A 11 5.44 -34.42 -4.24
C ALA A 11 4.43 -33.71 -3.33
N ASN A 12 3.23 -34.28 -3.17
CA ASN A 12 2.21 -33.72 -2.27
C ASN A 12 2.63 -33.81 -0.80
N ALA A 13 3.30 -34.91 -0.41
CA ALA A 13 3.86 -35.06 0.92
C ALA A 13 4.96 -34.02 1.21
N GLU A 14 5.85 -33.78 0.24
CA GLU A 14 6.89 -32.74 0.36
C GLU A 14 6.30 -31.33 0.41
N LEU A 15 5.27 -31.03 -0.39
CA LEU A 15 4.54 -29.76 -0.33
C LEU A 15 3.92 -29.54 1.06
N THR A 16 3.27 -30.56 1.60
CA THR A 16 2.63 -30.51 2.92
C THR A 16 3.66 -30.24 4.02
N LYS A 17 4.82 -30.91 3.97
CA LYS A 17 5.93 -30.64 4.91
C LYS A 17 6.45 -29.21 4.78
N ALA A 18 6.61 -28.71 3.56
CA ALA A 18 7.07 -27.35 3.32
C ALA A 18 6.06 -26.31 3.87
N GLN A 19 4.76 -26.55 3.72
CA GLN A 19 3.70 -25.71 4.29
C GLN A 19 3.75 -25.70 5.82
N GLN A 20 3.85 -26.86 6.46
CA GLN A 20 3.97 -26.97 7.92
C GLN A 20 5.22 -26.27 8.45
N ALA A 21 6.35 -26.39 7.73
CA ALA A 21 7.59 -25.70 8.09
C ALA A 21 7.45 -24.18 7.95
N LEU A 22 6.75 -23.69 6.94
CA LEU A 22 6.49 -22.26 6.75
C LEU A 22 5.59 -21.71 7.87
N GLU A 23 4.51 -22.41 8.22
CA GLU A 23 3.59 -22.04 9.30
C GLU A 23 4.32 -22.00 10.65
N SER A 24 5.08 -23.05 10.97
CA SER A 24 5.90 -23.09 12.18
C SER A 24 6.92 -21.93 12.23
N ALA A 25 7.56 -21.61 11.11
CA ALA A 25 8.47 -20.47 11.03
C ALA A 25 7.73 -19.13 11.23
N GLN A 26 6.49 -18.98 10.76
CA GLN A 26 5.68 -17.79 10.98
C GLN A 26 5.24 -17.66 12.45
N ASP A 27 4.87 -18.76 13.11
CA ASP A 27 4.50 -18.74 14.52
C ASP A 27 5.69 -18.42 15.43
N GLN A 28 6.87 -18.98 15.14
CA GLN A 28 8.11 -18.62 15.83
C GLN A 28 8.44 -17.13 15.68
N ARG A 29 8.17 -16.55 14.50
CA ARG A 29 8.35 -15.12 14.23
C ARG A 29 7.38 -14.26 15.05
N ARG A 30 6.10 -14.64 15.11
CA ARG A 30 5.08 -13.95 15.91
C ARG A 30 5.41 -13.98 17.40
N ALA A 31 5.77 -15.15 17.92
CA ALA A 31 6.17 -15.30 19.31
C ALA A 31 7.37 -14.40 19.67
N CYS A 32 8.36 -14.33 18.77
CA CYS A 32 9.51 -13.45 18.95
C CYS A 32 9.12 -11.97 18.96
N ALA A 33 8.21 -11.53 18.08
CA ALA A 33 7.73 -10.15 18.07
C ALA A 33 6.96 -9.78 19.35
N LEU A 34 6.15 -10.70 19.89
CA LEU A 34 5.46 -10.51 21.17
C LEU A 34 6.45 -10.35 22.33
N GLN A 35 7.44 -11.24 22.42
CA GLN A 35 8.49 -11.14 23.45
C GLN A 35 9.25 -9.81 23.35
N LEU A 36 9.52 -9.31 22.14
CA LEU A 36 10.14 -8.00 21.96
C LEU A 36 9.25 -6.85 22.44
N SER A 37 7.92 -6.95 22.24
CA SER A 37 7.00 -5.91 22.70
C SER A 37 6.88 -5.83 24.22
N GLU A 38 7.22 -6.91 24.93
CA GLU A 38 7.19 -6.98 26.40
C GLU A 38 8.45 -6.37 27.05
N ILE A 39 9.54 -6.15 26.29
CA ILE A 39 10.77 -5.56 26.83
C ILE A 39 10.55 -4.06 27.03
N GLU A 40 10.48 -3.60 28.28
CA GLU A 40 10.24 -2.19 28.59
C GLU A 40 11.43 -1.29 28.21
N ASP A 41 12.67 -1.76 28.44
CA ASP A 41 13.87 -1.01 28.09
C ASP A 41 14.09 -0.92 26.57
N GLU A 42 14.20 0.30 26.05
CA GLU A 42 14.32 0.53 24.59
C GLU A 42 15.63 -0.02 24.02
N ALA A 43 16.74 0.07 24.77
CA ALA A 43 18.06 -0.35 24.29
C ALA A 43 18.16 -1.88 24.22
N GLU A 44 17.67 -2.58 25.24
CA GLU A 44 17.56 -4.03 25.28
C GLU A 44 16.62 -4.56 24.20
N ARG A 45 15.45 -3.92 24.05
CA ARG A 45 14.48 -4.25 22.99
C ARG A 45 15.09 -4.11 21.61
N TRP A 46 15.86 -3.04 21.39
CA TRP A 46 16.55 -2.79 20.15
C TRP A 46 17.64 -3.85 19.85
N GLN A 47 18.46 -4.21 20.84
CA GLN A 47 19.47 -5.26 20.66
C GLN A 47 18.83 -6.62 20.37
N ALA A 48 17.78 -6.99 21.11
CA ALA A 48 17.04 -8.22 20.88
C ALA A 48 16.40 -8.24 19.47
N ALA A 49 15.92 -7.08 18.98
CA ALA A 49 15.37 -6.97 17.65
C ALA A 49 16.42 -7.14 16.53
N LEU A 50 17.65 -6.62 16.72
CA LEU A 50 18.75 -6.85 15.78
C LEU A 50 19.13 -8.35 15.71
N PHE A 51 19.12 -9.04 16.84
CA PHE A 51 19.37 -10.48 16.90
C PHE A 51 18.27 -11.28 16.18
N ALA A 52 16.99 -10.95 16.43
CA ALA A 52 15.85 -11.55 15.74
C ALA A 52 15.91 -11.31 14.22
N TYR A 53 16.30 -10.10 13.79
CA TYR A 53 16.48 -9.79 12.38
C TYR A 53 17.54 -10.67 11.71
N ALA A 54 18.68 -10.86 12.37
CA ALA A 54 19.75 -11.72 11.87
C ALA A 54 19.31 -13.19 11.75
N LYS A 55 18.47 -13.66 12.68
CA LYS A 55 17.97 -15.04 12.72
C LYS A 55 16.87 -15.33 11.68
N PHE A 56 15.95 -14.39 11.44
CA PHE A 56 14.73 -14.66 10.69
C PHE A 56 14.62 -13.90 9.35
N GLY A 57 15.49 -12.92 9.09
CA GLY A 57 15.58 -12.20 7.82
C GLY A 57 14.34 -11.37 7.46
N LYS A 58 14.06 -11.24 6.15
CA LYS A 58 13.06 -10.31 5.59
C LYS A 58 11.62 -10.54 6.08
N GLY A 59 11.28 -11.76 6.49
CA GLY A 59 9.91 -12.15 6.88
C GLY A 59 9.44 -11.60 8.23
N LEU A 60 10.35 -11.15 9.10
CA LEU A 60 10.00 -10.49 10.37
C LEU A 60 9.95 -8.96 10.24
N SER A 61 10.46 -8.39 9.14
CA SER A 61 10.88 -6.99 9.09
C SER A 61 9.80 -5.95 9.41
N LEU A 62 8.51 -6.23 9.20
CA LEU A 62 7.44 -5.30 9.57
C LEU A 62 7.09 -5.43 11.06
N GLN A 63 6.65 -6.60 11.49
CA GLN A 63 6.29 -6.89 12.89
C GLN A 63 7.44 -6.61 13.87
N LEU A 64 8.65 -6.98 13.47
CA LEU A 64 9.87 -6.72 14.21
C LEU A 64 10.13 -5.23 14.36
N ALA A 65 9.97 -4.49 13.27
CA ALA A 65 10.22 -3.07 13.28
C ALA A 65 9.17 -2.32 14.11
N GLU A 66 7.91 -2.77 14.08
CA GLU A 66 6.85 -2.24 14.93
C GLU A 66 7.14 -2.50 16.41
N ALA A 67 7.50 -3.74 16.78
CA ALA A 67 7.87 -4.09 18.15
C ALA A 67 9.11 -3.31 18.63
N ALA A 68 10.13 -3.19 17.80
CA ALA A 68 11.40 -2.57 18.15
C ALA A 68 11.34 -1.04 18.23
N THR A 69 10.46 -0.40 17.45
CA THR A 69 10.41 1.07 17.36
C THR A 69 9.16 1.66 18.00
N GLY A 70 8.14 0.86 18.31
CA GLY A 70 6.83 1.33 18.75
C GLY A 70 6.05 2.11 17.68
N LEU A 71 6.58 2.19 16.46
CA LEU A 71 5.93 2.88 15.34
C LEU A 71 5.12 1.87 14.52
N PRO A 72 4.03 2.28 13.85
CA PRO A 72 3.29 1.39 12.96
C PRO A 72 3.84 1.40 11.52
N GLY A 73 3.66 0.27 10.84
CA GLY A 73 3.77 0.11 9.40
C GLY A 73 5.16 0.39 8.82
N ARG A 74 5.18 0.93 7.59
CA ARG A 74 6.43 1.26 6.87
C ARG A 74 7.30 2.30 7.57
N ARG A 75 6.74 3.11 8.49
CA ARG A 75 7.53 4.04 9.32
C ARG A 75 8.41 3.26 10.27
N ALA A 76 7.85 2.26 10.95
CA ALA A 76 8.60 1.33 11.77
C ALA A 76 9.73 0.69 10.95
N GLN A 77 9.37 0.09 9.81
CA GLN A 77 10.32 -0.62 8.95
C GLN A 77 11.46 0.28 8.45
N SER A 78 11.16 1.51 8.04
CA SER A 78 12.17 2.46 7.58
C SER A 78 13.08 2.92 8.72
N THR A 79 12.51 3.26 9.88
CA THR A 79 13.28 3.65 11.08
C THR A 79 14.18 2.51 11.53
N PHE A 80 13.67 1.28 11.56
CA PHE A 80 14.42 0.08 11.89
C PHE A 80 15.59 -0.13 10.92
N LEU A 81 15.35 -0.10 9.61
CA LEU A 81 16.42 -0.31 8.62
C LEU A 81 17.49 0.79 8.65
N VAL A 82 17.10 2.05 8.92
CA VAL A 82 18.05 3.15 9.08
C VAL A 82 18.91 2.96 10.33
N ARG A 83 18.29 2.71 11.49
CA ARG A 83 19.00 2.51 12.76
C ARG A 83 19.84 1.23 12.76
N ALA A 84 19.45 0.22 11.99
CA ALA A 84 20.23 -1.01 11.75
C ALA A 84 21.37 -0.84 10.73
N GLY A 85 21.58 0.38 10.18
CA GLY A 85 22.62 0.64 9.18
C GLY A 85 22.41 -0.07 7.84
N ARG A 86 21.17 -0.50 7.54
CA ARG A 86 20.79 -1.20 6.31
C ARG A 86 20.19 -0.28 5.26
N LYS A 87 19.87 0.96 5.62
CA LYS A 87 19.35 2.00 4.75
C LYS A 87 19.98 3.33 5.17
N GLU A 88 20.43 4.12 4.21
CA GLU A 88 20.96 5.45 4.49
C GLU A 88 19.82 6.38 4.92
N HIS A 89 20.05 7.20 5.96
CA HIS A 89 19.06 8.17 6.41
C HIS A 89 18.88 9.24 5.33
N GLN A 90 17.76 9.20 4.60
CA GLN A 90 17.33 10.34 3.80
C GLN A 90 16.68 11.36 4.75
N PRO A 91 17.28 12.54 4.97
CA PRO A 91 16.65 13.57 5.78
C PRO A 91 15.30 13.93 5.18
N LYS A 92 14.31 14.16 6.04
CA LYS A 92 13.03 14.78 5.65
C LYS A 92 13.27 16.25 5.32
N GLY A 93 13.94 16.49 4.20
CA GLY A 93 13.87 17.73 3.47
C GLY A 93 13.10 17.45 2.19
N HIS A 94 12.26 18.40 1.77
CA HIS A 94 11.87 18.51 0.38
C HIS A 94 13.15 18.60 -0.45
N GLY A 95 13.67 17.44 -0.86
CA GLY A 95 14.83 17.36 -1.71
C GLY A 95 14.43 17.94 -3.05
N GLY A 96 14.81 19.18 -3.30
CA GLY A 96 14.91 19.78 -4.63
C GLY A 96 15.96 19.12 -5.51
N GLY A 97 16.12 17.80 -5.41
CA GLY A 97 16.50 17.02 -6.58
C GLY A 97 15.30 17.05 -7.50
N SER A 98 15.52 17.15 -8.81
CA SER A 98 14.46 16.93 -9.78
C SER A 98 13.89 15.53 -9.55
N VAL A 99 12.88 15.42 -8.69
CA VAL A 99 11.92 14.34 -8.67
C VAL A 99 11.42 14.38 -10.10
N GLN A 100 11.88 13.43 -10.92
CA GLN A 100 11.16 13.15 -12.15
C GLN A 100 9.70 13.07 -11.71
N PRO A 101 8.79 13.88 -12.29
CA PRO A 101 7.41 13.91 -11.85
C PRO A 101 6.97 12.46 -11.80
N ALA A 102 6.65 11.97 -10.60
CA ALA A 102 6.20 10.60 -10.44
C ALA A 102 5.09 10.43 -11.47
N GLU A 103 5.25 9.45 -12.36
CA GLU A 103 4.29 9.31 -13.45
C GLU A 103 2.89 9.25 -12.83
N PRO A 104 1.96 10.09 -13.32
CA PRO A 104 0.65 10.20 -12.71
C PRO A 104 0.03 8.80 -12.68
N MET A 105 -0.43 8.37 -11.51
CA MET A 105 -0.98 7.04 -11.37
C MET A 105 -2.29 6.97 -12.16
N THR A 106 -2.26 6.27 -13.28
CA THR A 106 -3.42 6.10 -14.16
C THR A 106 -4.19 4.82 -13.85
N GLU A 107 -3.61 3.92 -13.05
CA GLU A 107 -4.26 2.70 -12.59
C GLU A 107 -3.88 2.39 -11.15
N TRP A 108 -4.82 1.82 -10.41
CA TRP A 108 -4.51 1.21 -9.13
C TRP A 108 -3.72 -0.09 -9.36
N PRO A 109 -2.56 -0.26 -8.70
CA PRO A 109 -1.69 -1.39 -8.96
C PRO A 109 -2.35 -2.70 -8.52
N ALA A 110 -2.07 -3.75 -9.29
CA ALA A 110 -2.54 -5.08 -8.96
C ALA A 110 -1.82 -5.63 -7.72
N PRO A 111 -2.54 -6.41 -6.88
CA PRO A 111 -1.92 -7.08 -5.75
C PRO A 111 -0.89 -8.11 -6.22
N ASP A 112 0.22 -8.22 -5.48
CA ASP A 112 1.23 -9.23 -5.72
C ASP A 112 0.76 -10.64 -5.28
N ALA A 113 1.59 -11.66 -5.48
CA ALA A 113 1.20 -13.04 -5.17
C ALA A 113 0.84 -13.26 -3.69
N LEU A 114 1.60 -12.65 -2.78
CA LEU A 114 1.37 -12.77 -1.34
C LEU A 114 0.12 -11.99 -0.94
N GLU A 115 -0.04 -10.78 -1.46
CA GLU A 115 -1.22 -9.94 -1.23
C GLU A 115 -2.50 -10.65 -1.70
N ARG A 116 -2.47 -11.31 -2.88
CA ARG A 116 -3.58 -12.12 -3.39
C ARG A 116 -3.95 -13.28 -2.47
N GLU A 117 -2.98 -13.97 -1.89
CA GLU A 117 -3.23 -15.06 -0.93
C GLU A 117 -3.87 -14.54 0.36
N LEU A 118 -3.39 -13.41 0.88
CA LEU A 118 -3.97 -12.76 2.06
C LEU A 118 -5.41 -12.32 1.80
N ILE A 119 -5.66 -11.67 0.67
CA ILE A 119 -7.01 -11.24 0.28
C ILE A 119 -7.96 -12.45 0.21
N ARG A 120 -7.54 -13.56 -0.43
CA ARG A 120 -8.35 -14.78 -0.51
C ARG A 120 -8.64 -15.39 0.86
N SER A 121 -7.68 -15.37 1.77
CA SER A 121 -7.87 -15.84 3.15
C SER A 121 -8.93 -14.99 3.87
N HIS A 122 -8.84 -13.67 3.78
CA HIS A 122 -9.83 -12.76 4.37
C HIS A 122 -11.25 -13.00 3.80
N ILE A 123 -11.37 -13.16 2.48
CA ILE A 123 -12.64 -13.50 1.81
C ILE A 123 -13.20 -14.82 2.36
N ALA A 124 -12.38 -15.87 2.44
CA ALA A 124 -12.80 -17.20 2.93
C ALA A 124 -13.29 -17.17 4.39
N HIS A 125 -12.84 -16.20 5.19
CA HIS A 125 -13.26 -15.99 6.57
C HIS A 125 -14.36 -14.93 6.74
N GLY A 126 -14.88 -14.36 5.65
CA GLY A 126 -15.87 -13.29 5.69
C GLY A 126 -15.35 -12.01 6.38
N GLN A 127 -14.04 -11.77 6.32
CA GLN A 127 -13.38 -10.64 6.96
C GLN A 127 -13.01 -9.56 5.94
N ALA A 128 -13.11 -8.30 6.34
CA ALA A 128 -12.60 -7.20 5.55
C ALA A 128 -11.06 -7.26 5.43
N TYR A 129 -10.55 -6.97 4.24
CA TYR A 129 -9.11 -6.81 3.98
C TYR A 129 -8.74 -5.32 3.98
N TRP A 130 -7.65 -4.96 4.66
CA TRP A 130 -7.21 -3.57 4.75
C TRP A 130 -6.06 -3.30 3.78
N ILE A 131 -6.27 -2.35 2.87
CA ILE A 131 -5.23 -1.84 1.98
C ILE A 131 -4.63 -0.57 2.59
N ASP A 132 -3.31 -0.54 2.72
CA ASP A 132 -2.54 0.65 3.04
C ASP A 132 -1.76 1.13 1.81
N LYS A 133 -2.19 2.24 1.21
CA LYS A 133 -1.56 2.80 0.01
C LYS A 133 -0.98 4.18 0.25
N GLY A 134 0.31 4.32 0.00
CA GLY A 134 0.95 5.63 -0.14
C GLY A 134 0.63 6.23 -1.51
N LEU A 135 -0.04 7.38 -1.48
CA LEU A 135 -0.20 8.30 -2.61
C LEU A 135 0.87 9.40 -2.48
N GLY A 136 1.17 10.11 -3.56
CA GLY A 136 2.18 11.18 -3.58
C GLY A 136 1.97 12.27 -2.52
N TRP A 137 0.76 12.36 -1.97
CA TRP A 137 0.31 13.36 -1.00
C TRP A 137 -0.13 12.80 0.36
N GLY A 138 0.02 11.50 0.62
CA GLY A 138 -0.34 10.91 1.91
C GLY A 138 -0.64 9.41 1.84
N ASN A 139 -0.86 8.80 3.00
CA ASN A 139 -1.28 7.40 3.06
C ASN A 139 -2.80 7.32 3.20
N VAL A 140 -3.43 6.48 2.38
CA VAL A 140 -4.85 6.15 2.50
C VAL A 140 -4.95 4.70 2.96
N ARG A 141 -5.77 4.47 3.99
CA ARG A 141 -6.12 3.14 4.49
C ARG A 141 -7.58 2.86 4.16
N ILE A 142 -7.84 1.75 3.48
CA ILE A 142 -9.16 1.42 2.93
C ILE A 142 -9.51 -0.01 3.33
N ALA A 143 -10.66 -0.20 3.97
CA ALA A 143 -11.24 -1.52 4.18
C ALA A 143 -11.95 -1.97 2.90
N LEU A 144 -11.66 -3.18 2.45
CA LEU A 144 -12.39 -3.89 1.42
C LEU A 144 -13.21 -5.00 2.07
N GLU A 145 -14.53 -4.88 1.99
CA GLU A 145 -15.43 -5.98 2.33
C GLU A 145 -15.22 -7.16 1.36
N PRO A 146 -15.57 -8.41 1.75
CA PRO A 146 -15.30 -9.59 0.95
C PRO A 146 -15.73 -9.49 -0.51
N GLU A 147 -16.91 -8.94 -0.80
CA GLU A 147 -17.38 -8.81 -2.20
C GLU A 147 -16.53 -7.82 -3.02
N VAL A 148 -16.05 -6.75 -2.39
CA VAL A 148 -15.17 -5.76 -3.03
C VAL A 148 -13.76 -6.30 -3.16
N ALA A 149 -13.32 -7.11 -2.21
CA ALA A 149 -12.02 -7.77 -2.22
C ALA A 149 -11.92 -8.82 -3.35
N GLU A 150 -13.00 -9.55 -3.64
CA GLU A 150 -13.08 -10.43 -4.81
C GLU A 150 -12.94 -9.65 -6.13
N GLU A 151 -13.66 -8.53 -6.25
CA GLU A 151 -13.55 -7.64 -7.41
C GLU A 151 -12.12 -7.08 -7.53
N TYR A 152 -11.49 -6.71 -6.42
CA TYR A 152 -10.13 -6.16 -6.37
C TYR A 152 -9.08 -7.14 -6.90
N LEU A 153 -9.26 -8.45 -6.70
CA LEU A 153 -8.36 -9.48 -7.24
C LEU A 153 -8.36 -9.54 -8.78
N VAL A 154 -9.47 -9.15 -9.42
CA VAL A 154 -9.67 -9.24 -10.87
C VAL A 154 -9.48 -7.87 -11.54
N ASN A 155 -10.05 -6.82 -10.94
CA ASN A 155 -10.04 -5.46 -11.44
C ASN A 155 -9.79 -4.46 -10.29
N PRO A 156 -8.52 -4.31 -9.85
CA PRO A 156 -8.15 -3.44 -8.72
C PRO A 156 -8.70 -2.01 -8.87
N THR A 157 -8.48 -1.40 -10.03
CA THR A 157 -8.91 -0.01 -10.27
C THR A 157 -10.44 0.13 -10.24
N GLY A 158 -11.17 -0.85 -10.79
CA GLY A 158 -12.63 -0.86 -10.74
C GLY A 158 -13.17 -0.99 -9.32
N ALA A 159 -12.62 -1.94 -8.55
CA ALA A 159 -13.00 -2.14 -7.16
C ALA A 159 -12.75 -0.89 -6.31
N MET A 160 -11.60 -0.23 -6.50
CA MET A 160 -11.29 1.01 -5.78
C MET A 160 -12.18 2.19 -6.22
N ALA A 161 -12.51 2.30 -7.51
CA ALA A 161 -13.44 3.31 -8.01
C ALA A 161 -14.84 3.13 -7.40
N ARG A 162 -15.34 1.88 -7.36
CA ARG A 162 -16.61 1.52 -6.74
C ARG A 162 -16.63 1.84 -5.25
N GLN A 163 -15.57 1.48 -4.52
CA GLN A 163 -15.41 1.79 -3.10
C GLN A 163 -15.39 3.31 -2.85
N ALA A 164 -14.82 4.07 -3.78
CA ALA A 164 -14.77 5.53 -3.76
C ALA A 164 -16.09 6.20 -4.20
N GLY A 165 -17.08 5.44 -4.70
CA GLY A 165 -18.33 5.99 -5.25
C GLY A 165 -18.12 6.80 -6.53
N LEU A 166 -17.10 6.46 -7.32
CA LEU A 166 -16.75 7.09 -8.60
C LEU A 166 -16.91 6.13 -9.78
N SER A 167 -17.08 6.69 -10.97
CA SER A 167 -16.80 5.95 -12.21
C SER A 167 -15.32 5.59 -12.28
N ARG A 168 -14.96 4.59 -13.10
CA ARG A 168 -13.54 4.24 -13.30
C ARG A 168 -12.77 5.45 -13.83
N GLU A 169 -13.36 6.16 -14.79
CA GLU A 169 -12.78 7.31 -15.46
C GLU A 169 -12.53 8.46 -14.48
N ASP A 170 -13.52 8.79 -13.64
CA ASP A 170 -13.37 9.81 -12.61
C ASP A 170 -12.32 9.43 -11.57
N PHE A 171 -12.26 8.15 -11.19
CA PHE A 171 -11.26 7.67 -10.24
C PHE A 171 -9.85 7.77 -10.82
N VAL A 172 -9.65 7.39 -12.08
CA VAL A 172 -8.37 7.54 -12.79
C VAL A 172 -7.97 9.01 -12.93
N GLU A 173 -8.92 9.89 -13.23
CA GLU A 173 -8.66 11.33 -13.27
C GLU A 173 -8.27 11.85 -11.88
N TRP A 174 -8.98 11.44 -10.83
CA TRP A 174 -8.64 11.81 -9.45
C TRP A 174 -7.23 11.34 -9.06
N LEU A 175 -6.86 10.10 -9.39
CA LEU A 175 -5.53 9.55 -9.14
C LEU A 175 -4.44 10.31 -9.90
N SER A 176 -4.63 10.49 -11.21
CA SER A 176 -3.64 11.11 -12.10
C SER A 176 -3.50 12.63 -11.89
N SER A 177 -4.54 13.28 -11.37
CA SER A 177 -4.52 14.70 -10.99
C SER A 177 -4.06 14.94 -9.56
N GLU A 178 -3.76 13.87 -8.82
CA GLU A 178 -3.46 13.93 -7.39
C GLU A 178 -4.52 14.71 -6.60
N GLY A 179 -5.80 14.47 -6.90
CA GLY A 179 -6.91 15.19 -6.28
C GLY A 179 -6.99 16.68 -6.60
N SER A 180 -6.36 17.13 -7.69
CA SER A 180 -6.45 18.52 -8.17
C SER A 180 -7.59 18.69 -9.19
N ILE A 181 -8.27 19.83 -9.17
CA ILE A 181 -9.28 20.19 -10.18
C ILE A 181 -8.63 20.97 -11.31
N ARG A 182 -8.83 20.52 -12.55
CA ARG A 182 -8.31 21.18 -13.76
C ARG A 182 -9.31 22.21 -14.27
N CYS A 183 -8.77 23.30 -14.81
CA CYS A 183 -9.51 24.38 -15.45
C CYS A 183 -10.31 23.87 -16.66
N GLU A 184 -11.56 24.31 -16.79
CA GLU A 184 -12.44 23.91 -17.90
C GLU A 184 -12.18 24.65 -19.21
N GLY A 185 -11.44 25.77 -19.16
CA GLY A 185 -11.01 26.53 -20.33
C GLY A 185 -10.22 25.71 -21.35
N VAL A 186 -10.23 26.18 -22.60
CA VAL A 186 -9.43 25.64 -23.70
C VAL A 186 -8.29 26.59 -24.04
N THR A 187 -7.12 26.05 -24.35
CA THR A 187 -5.96 26.82 -24.79
C THR A 187 -6.20 27.37 -26.20
N LEU A 188 -5.36 28.34 -26.61
CA LEU A 188 -5.37 28.87 -27.98
C LEU A 188 -5.17 27.78 -29.06
N SER A 189 -4.52 26.67 -28.70
CA SER A 189 -4.34 25.50 -29.56
C SER A 189 -5.53 24.53 -29.56
N GLY A 190 -6.63 24.86 -28.89
CA GLY A 190 -7.84 24.03 -28.79
C GLY A 190 -7.77 22.88 -27.79
N ALA A 191 -6.66 22.73 -27.05
CA ALA A 191 -6.51 21.68 -26.04
C ALA A 191 -7.13 22.09 -24.70
N ARG A 192 -7.56 21.13 -23.88
CA ARG A 192 -8.02 21.40 -22.50
C ARG A 192 -6.90 22.03 -21.67
N CYS A 193 -7.23 23.07 -20.90
CA CYS A 193 -6.28 23.70 -20.00
C CYS A 193 -5.90 22.74 -18.86
N LYS A 194 -4.59 22.58 -18.64
CA LYS A 194 -4.06 21.74 -17.55
C LYS A 194 -3.83 22.50 -16.24
N ALA A 195 -4.12 23.81 -16.18
CA ALA A 195 -3.95 24.61 -14.97
C ALA A 195 -4.98 24.22 -13.91
N GLY A 196 -4.68 24.48 -12.63
CA GLY A 196 -5.62 24.31 -11.52
C GLY A 196 -6.69 25.41 -11.49
N VAL A 197 -7.85 25.10 -10.91
CA VAL A 197 -8.92 26.09 -10.65
C VAL A 197 -8.51 27.00 -9.48
N VAL A 198 -8.77 28.30 -9.60
CA VAL A 198 -8.45 29.29 -8.54
C VAL A 198 -9.33 29.04 -7.31
N GLY A 199 -8.74 29.19 -6.12
CA GLY A 199 -9.48 29.03 -4.85
C GLY A 199 -9.83 27.58 -4.48
N VAL A 200 -9.43 26.60 -5.29
CA VAL A 200 -9.61 25.18 -5.02
C VAL A 200 -8.29 24.57 -4.56
N SER A 201 -8.27 23.96 -3.39
CA SER A 201 -7.10 23.25 -2.87
C SER A 201 -6.70 22.10 -3.81
N SER A 202 -5.40 21.88 -3.95
CA SER A 202 -4.88 20.63 -4.49
C SER A 202 -5.10 19.48 -3.49
N GLN A 203 -5.03 18.23 -3.96
CA GLN A 203 -5.04 17.04 -3.09
C GLN A 203 -6.35 16.85 -2.30
N LEU A 204 -7.48 17.15 -2.94
CA LEU A 204 -8.79 16.94 -2.33
C LEU A 204 -9.06 15.43 -2.13
N PRO A 205 -9.59 15.03 -0.96
CA PRO A 205 -10.18 13.71 -0.79
C PRO A 205 -11.28 13.46 -1.83
N VAL A 206 -11.45 12.21 -2.25
CA VAL A 206 -12.39 11.78 -3.31
C VAL A 206 -13.74 12.52 -3.28
N LYS A 207 -14.40 12.58 -2.12
CA LYS A 207 -15.72 13.22 -1.99
C LYS A 207 -15.67 14.72 -2.30
N ALA A 208 -14.73 15.43 -1.68
CA ALA A 208 -14.54 16.87 -1.91
C ALA A 208 -14.08 17.17 -3.34
N TRP A 209 -13.27 16.28 -3.92
CA TRP A 209 -12.85 16.39 -5.32
C TRP A 209 -14.05 16.23 -6.26
N LYS A 210 -14.93 15.25 -6.04
CA LYS A 210 -16.13 15.04 -6.85
C LYS A 210 -17.06 16.26 -6.79
N GLU A 211 -17.27 16.80 -5.59
CA GLU A 211 -18.07 18.02 -5.37
C GLU A 211 -17.44 19.24 -6.06
N ALA A 212 -16.12 19.41 -5.95
CA ALA A 212 -15.40 20.49 -6.61
C ALA A 212 -15.42 20.34 -8.14
N LYS A 213 -15.28 19.12 -8.67
CA LYS A 213 -15.37 18.82 -10.11
C LYS A 213 -16.76 19.16 -10.66
N ALA A 214 -17.82 18.82 -9.92
CA ALA A 214 -19.18 19.14 -10.33
C ALA A 214 -19.48 20.65 -10.38
N ARG A 215 -18.79 21.46 -9.56
CA ARG A 215 -18.88 22.94 -9.61
C ARG A 215 -18.14 23.55 -10.79
N GLY A 216 -17.20 22.81 -11.39
CA GLY A 216 -16.35 23.30 -12.47
C GLY A 216 -15.44 24.44 -12.03
N GLY A 217 -14.97 25.22 -12.99
CA GLY A 217 -14.22 26.45 -12.73
C GLY A 217 -13.02 26.67 -13.64
N TYR A 218 -12.41 27.83 -13.45
CA TYR A 218 -11.37 28.33 -14.32
C TYR A 218 -10.09 28.65 -13.55
N CYS A 219 -8.96 28.64 -14.25
CA CYS A 219 -7.73 29.21 -13.74
C CYS A 219 -7.73 30.73 -13.94
N GLY A 220 -6.79 31.45 -13.33
CA GLY A 220 -6.71 32.90 -13.45
C GLY A 220 -6.54 33.43 -14.88
N ARG A 221 -6.09 32.58 -15.83
CA ARG A 221 -5.99 32.95 -17.25
C ARG A 221 -7.31 32.78 -18.02
N HIS A 222 -8.23 31.99 -17.50
CA HIS A 222 -9.53 31.72 -18.11
C HIS A 222 -10.69 32.32 -17.29
N GLY A 223 -10.40 33.32 -16.43
CA GLY A 223 -11.41 34.09 -15.70
C GLY A 223 -11.82 33.53 -14.34
N GLY A 224 -10.99 32.69 -13.73
CA GLY A 224 -11.15 32.21 -12.35
C GLY A 224 -10.47 33.08 -11.30
#